data_AF-A0A358SS41-F1
#
_entry.id   AF-A0A358SS41-F1
#
_cell.length_a   1.000
_cell.length_b   1.000
_cell.length_c   1.000
_cell.angle_alpha   90.00
_cell.angle_beta   90.00
_cell.angle_gamma   90.00
#
_symmetry.space_group_name_H-M   'P 1'
#
loop_
_entity.id
_entity.type
_entity.pdbx_description
1 polymer ?
#
loop_
_entity_poly.entity_id
_entity_poly.type
_entity_poly.pdbx_seq_one_letter_code
_entity_poly.pdbx_strand_id
1 'polypeptide(L)'
;MEVPPRRPGPDADAPRAAIRPVLPRPARSAEARLAAELAYQRHVTLELQRAILPLHEEPFELPGLRSVVRYLPASRASRVGGDWYITAEMPGGNVLLAIGDVAGHGLAAAAGMARLRGALAGLAFTGAPPGRLVGWLNDLVRHVAPEHTASVMTGYFDPATRILTWAQAGHPPPVLVRHGWARPLPQP
;
A
#
# COMPACT_ATOMS: atom_id res chain seq x y z
N MET A 1 -49.39 90.78 20.67
CA MET A 1 -50.23 89.98 21.59
C MET A 1 -49.53 88.64 21.81
N GLU A 2 -49.60 88.11 23.03
CA GLU A 2 -48.67 87.18 23.70
C GLU A 2 -48.68 85.67 23.31
N VAL A 3 -47.49 85.04 23.31
CA VAL A 3 -46.92 83.92 24.14
C VAL A 3 -47.95 82.97 24.85
N PRO A 4 -47.79 81.61 24.98
CA PRO A 4 -46.60 80.97 25.57
C PRO A 4 -46.31 79.46 25.16
N PRO A 5 -45.59 78.59 25.94
CA PRO A 5 -44.39 77.87 25.47
C PRO A 5 -44.47 76.32 25.64
N ARG A 6 -43.41 75.56 25.29
CA ARG A 6 -42.77 74.53 26.17
C ARG A 6 -41.62 73.75 25.48
N ARG A 7 -40.62 73.46 26.32
CA ARG A 7 -39.34 72.71 26.14
C ARG A 7 -39.57 71.17 26.05
N PRO A 8 -38.56 70.27 26.13
CA PRO A 8 -37.10 70.33 25.89
C PRO A 8 -36.61 69.19 24.96
N GLY A 9 -35.31 69.16 24.61
CA GLY A 9 -34.68 67.92 24.15
C GLY A 9 -33.27 68.11 23.59
N PRO A 10 -32.22 67.58 24.25
CA PRO A 10 -30.88 67.58 23.70
C PRO A 10 -30.82 66.50 22.60
N ASP A 11 -30.17 66.75 21.47
CA ASP A 11 -29.65 65.61 20.73
C ASP A 11 -28.18 65.80 20.43
N ALA A 12 -27.44 64.95 21.14
CA ALA A 12 -26.03 64.74 21.09
C ALA A 12 -25.60 64.48 19.64
N ASP A 13 -24.60 65.25 19.25
CA ASP A 13 -23.62 64.87 18.26
C ASP A 13 -23.06 63.48 18.64
N ALA A 14 -23.57 62.44 17.98
CA ALA A 14 -23.07 61.08 18.09
C ALA A 14 -22.63 60.62 16.69
N PRO A 15 -21.38 60.19 16.50
CA PRO A 15 -20.89 59.82 15.19
C PRO A 15 -21.63 58.59 14.70
N ARG A 16 -22.24 58.70 13.50
CA ARG A 16 -22.77 57.56 12.73
C ARG A 16 -21.63 56.58 12.44
N ALA A 17 -21.44 55.60 13.32
CA ALA A 17 -20.54 54.48 13.08
C ALA A 17 -21.07 53.68 11.88
N ALA A 18 -20.38 53.82 10.74
CA ALA A 18 -20.62 53.00 9.56
C ALA A 18 -20.38 51.53 9.94
N ILE A 19 -21.44 50.73 9.95
CA ILE A 19 -21.35 49.28 10.08
C ILE A 19 -20.70 48.77 8.79
N ARG A 20 -19.41 48.46 8.86
CA ARG A 20 -18.68 47.80 7.77
C ARG A 20 -19.15 46.34 7.72
N PRO A 21 -19.72 45.84 6.61
CA PRO A 21 -20.10 44.44 6.53
C PRO A 21 -18.84 43.58 6.62
N VAL A 22 -18.74 42.75 7.66
CA VAL A 22 -17.77 41.66 7.69
C VAL A 22 -18.26 40.62 6.69
N LEU A 23 -17.74 40.67 5.47
CA LEU A 23 -17.89 39.57 4.52
C LEU A 23 -17.37 38.29 5.20
N PRO A 24 -18.15 37.18 5.23
CA PRO A 24 -17.64 35.92 5.75
C PRO A 24 -16.41 35.53 4.93
N ARG A 25 -15.24 35.41 5.57
CA ARG A 25 -13.97 35.07 4.90
C ARG A 25 -14.11 33.73 4.16
N PRO A 26 -14.20 33.72 2.80
CA PRO A 26 -14.45 32.49 2.05
C PRO A 26 -13.23 31.55 1.99
N ALA A 27 -12.04 32.02 2.38
CA ALA A 27 -10.79 31.27 2.29
C ALA A 27 -10.70 30.10 3.28
N ARG A 28 -11.20 30.26 4.52
CA ARG A 28 -11.08 29.20 5.55
C ARG A 28 -11.92 27.96 5.24
N SER A 29 -13.06 28.12 4.56
CA SER A 29 -13.91 26.98 4.17
C SER A 29 -13.38 26.27 2.93
N ALA A 30 -12.75 26.98 1.99
CA ALA A 30 -12.08 26.38 0.84
C ALA A 30 -10.83 25.59 1.26
N GLU A 31 -10.01 26.15 2.14
CA GLU A 31 -8.83 25.48 2.71
C GLU A 31 -9.22 24.22 3.50
N ALA A 32 -10.27 24.30 4.33
CA ALA A 32 -10.78 23.14 5.07
C ALA A 32 -11.32 22.03 4.15
N ARG A 33 -12.00 22.39 3.06
CA ARG A 33 -12.47 21.42 2.04
C ARG A 33 -11.31 20.75 1.31
N LEU A 34 -10.30 21.52 0.89
CA LEU A 34 -9.11 20.95 0.25
C LEU A 34 -8.35 20.04 1.21
N ALA A 35 -8.20 20.44 2.48
CA ALA A 35 -7.56 19.61 3.49
C ALA A 35 -8.33 18.30 3.75
N ALA A 36 -9.66 18.36 3.81
CA ALA A 36 -10.51 17.19 3.96
C ALA A 36 -10.43 16.25 2.75
N GLU A 37 -10.44 16.79 1.53
CA GLU A 37 -10.30 16.02 0.30
C GLU A 37 -8.94 15.32 0.22
N LEU A 38 -7.85 16.04 0.50
CA LEU A 38 -6.51 15.45 0.54
C LEU A 38 -6.38 14.39 1.63
N ALA A 39 -7.03 14.58 2.79
CA ALA A 39 -7.06 13.58 3.85
C ALA A 39 -7.83 12.32 3.43
N TYR A 40 -8.97 12.49 2.76
CA TYR A 40 -9.77 11.40 2.22
C TYR A 40 -9.01 10.61 1.15
N GLN A 41 -8.39 11.29 0.18
CA GLN A 41 -7.57 10.65 -0.85
C GLN A 41 -6.41 9.86 -0.25
N ARG A 42 -5.74 10.41 0.76
CA ARG A 42 -4.68 9.70 1.50
C ARG A 42 -5.22 8.47 2.21
N HIS A 43 -6.38 8.58 2.87
CA HIS A 43 -7.01 7.46 3.54
C HIS A 43 -7.37 6.32 2.58
N VAL A 44 -8.07 6.62 1.48
CA VAL A 44 -8.42 5.63 0.44
C VAL A 44 -7.16 4.97 -0.13
N THR A 45 -6.12 5.76 -0.40
CA THR A 45 -4.84 5.22 -0.87
C THR A 45 -4.27 4.24 0.14
N LEU A 46 -4.17 4.60 1.43
CA LEU A 46 -3.61 3.73 2.46
C LEU A 46 -4.40 2.42 2.62
N GLU A 47 -5.73 2.49 2.57
CA GLU A 47 -6.59 1.31 2.66
C GLU A 47 -6.39 0.36 1.46
N LEU A 48 -6.33 0.90 0.24
CA LEU A 48 -6.00 0.11 -0.95
C LEU A 48 -4.61 -0.53 -0.84
N GLN A 49 -3.62 0.20 -0.34
CA GLN A 49 -2.26 -0.31 -0.16
C GLN A 49 -2.22 -1.47 0.84
N ARG A 50 -2.94 -1.35 1.98
CA ARG A 50 -3.07 -2.42 2.98
C ARG A 50 -3.77 -3.66 2.45
N ALA A 51 -4.79 -3.47 1.60
CA ALA A 51 -5.51 -4.57 0.98
C ALA A 51 -4.61 -5.35 -0.01
N ILE A 52 -3.71 -4.66 -0.71
CA ILE A 52 -2.82 -5.25 -1.71
C ILE A 52 -1.61 -5.94 -1.05
N LEU A 53 -1.02 -5.34 -0.03
CA LEU A 53 0.14 -5.88 0.67
C LEU A 53 -0.17 -5.95 2.18
N PRO A 54 -0.73 -7.06 2.68
CA PRO A 54 -0.93 -7.22 4.11
C PRO A 54 0.45 -7.17 4.77
N LEU A 55 0.64 -6.27 5.72
CA LEU A 55 1.88 -6.16 6.48
C LEU A 55 1.66 -6.76 7.86
N HIS A 56 2.48 -7.74 8.23
CA HIS A 56 2.51 -8.26 9.59
C HIS A 56 3.46 -7.40 10.43
N GLU A 57 2.95 -6.80 11.51
CA GLU A 57 3.76 -5.98 12.43
C GLU A 57 4.55 -6.83 13.43
N GLU A 58 4.07 -8.04 13.70
CA GLU A 58 4.67 -9.00 14.63
C GLU A 58 5.01 -10.34 13.94
N PRO A 59 5.93 -11.14 14.49
CA PRO A 59 6.12 -12.52 14.05
C PRO A 59 4.82 -13.31 14.07
N PHE A 60 4.60 -14.15 13.07
CA PHE A 60 3.41 -14.97 12.93
C PHE A 60 3.76 -16.41 12.61
N GLU A 61 2.89 -17.33 13.00
CA GLU A 61 3.09 -18.78 12.83
C GLU A 61 2.40 -19.27 11.56
N LEU A 62 3.09 -20.12 10.82
CA LEU A 62 2.59 -20.93 9.71
C LEU A 62 2.94 -22.39 10.01
N PRO A 63 2.28 -23.38 9.38
CA PRO A 63 2.65 -24.78 9.55
C PRO A 63 4.17 -25.00 9.38
N GLY A 64 4.83 -25.41 10.47
CA GLY A 64 6.26 -25.69 10.50
C GLY A 64 7.20 -24.48 10.35
N LEU A 65 6.70 -23.25 10.37
CA LEU A 65 7.48 -22.02 10.17
C LEU A 65 7.04 -20.90 11.12
N ARG A 66 8.02 -20.29 11.79
CA ARG A 66 7.85 -18.96 12.39
C ARG A 66 8.31 -17.91 11.40
N SER A 67 7.41 -17.02 11.00
CA SER A 67 7.60 -16.07 9.91
C SER A 67 7.65 -14.63 10.41
N VAL A 68 8.48 -13.81 9.78
CA VAL A 68 8.60 -12.37 10.02
C VAL A 68 8.79 -11.70 8.67
N VAL A 69 8.14 -10.56 8.47
CA VAL A 69 8.29 -9.78 7.24
C VAL A 69 8.64 -8.35 7.60
N ARG A 70 9.62 -7.80 6.87
CA ARG A 70 10.04 -6.41 7.02
C ARG A 70 10.03 -5.73 5.66
N TYR A 71 9.05 -4.85 5.45
CA TYR A 71 8.89 -4.08 4.23
C TYR A 71 9.25 -2.61 4.49
N LEU A 72 10.23 -2.08 3.75
CA LEU A 72 10.74 -0.72 3.91
C LEU A 72 10.61 0.04 2.57
N PRO A 73 9.52 0.80 2.35
CA PRO A 73 9.36 1.53 1.11
C PRO A 73 10.35 2.69 1.01
N ALA A 74 10.87 2.93 -0.20
CA ALA A 74 11.84 4.01 -0.46
C ALA A 74 11.28 5.43 -0.21
N SER A 75 9.95 5.62 -0.29
CA SER A 75 9.32 6.92 -0.06
C SER A 75 8.23 6.86 1.01
N ARG A 76 8.16 7.88 1.87
CA ARG A 76 7.06 8.02 2.86
C ARG A 76 5.72 8.40 2.22
N ALA A 77 5.76 8.98 1.02
CA ALA A 77 4.58 9.48 0.30
C ALA A 77 3.88 8.40 -0.55
N SER A 78 4.63 7.46 -1.12
CA SER A 78 4.12 6.26 -1.77
C SER A 78 4.59 5.03 -1.00
N ARG A 79 3.73 4.47 -0.14
CA ARG A 79 4.04 3.23 0.61
C ARG A 79 3.98 1.98 -0.27
N VAL A 80 3.51 2.08 -1.51
CA VAL A 80 3.52 0.97 -2.46
C VAL A 80 4.59 1.20 -3.51
N GLY A 81 5.51 0.25 -3.59
CA GLY A 81 6.54 0.12 -4.62
C GLY A 81 6.27 -1.09 -5.52
N GLY A 82 7.29 -1.48 -6.28
CA GLY A 82 7.28 -2.70 -7.08
C GLY A 82 7.37 -3.98 -6.24
N ASP A 83 7.92 -3.87 -5.02
CA ASP A 83 8.15 -4.98 -4.09
C ASP A 83 6.87 -5.56 -3.48
N TRP A 84 6.81 -6.88 -3.37
CA TRP A 84 5.71 -7.62 -2.73
C TRP A 84 6.15 -8.97 -2.21
N TYR A 85 5.31 -9.56 -1.36
CA TYR A 85 5.49 -10.92 -0.86
C TYR A 85 4.15 -11.64 -0.68
N ILE A 86 4.21 -12.96 -0.59
CA ILE A 86 3.11 -13.84 -0.21
C ILE A 86 3.63 -14.89 0.78
N THR A 87 2.93 -15.03 1.89
CA THR A 87 3.08 -16.17 2.81
C THR A 87 1.70 -16.66 3.17
N ALA A 88 1.37 -17.90 2.81
CA ALA A 88 0.04 -18.44 3.04
C ALA A 88 0.05 -19.96 3.16
N GLU A 89 -0.78 -20.50 4.03
CA GLU A 89 -1.09 -21.93 4.05
C GLU A 89 -1.96 -22.29 2.83
N MET A 90 -1.58 -23.34 2.12
CA MET A 90 -2.30 -23.84 0.95
C MET A 90 -3.24 -24.99 1.34
N PRO A 91 -4.30 -25.27 0.57
CA PRO A 91 -5.23 -26.37 0.86
C PRO A 91 -4.58 -27.74 1.01
N GLY A 92 -3.40 -27.95 0.40
CA GLY A 92 -2.62 -29.19 0.52
C GLY A 92 -1.72 -29.27 1.76
N GLY A 93 -1.81 -28.33 2.71
CA GLY A 93 -0.99 -28.28 3.93
C GLY A 93 0.41 -27.70 3.76
N ASN A 94 0.85 -27.49 2.52
CA ASN A 94 2.10 -26.78 2.22
C ASN A 94 1.97 -25.28 2.46
N VAL A 95 3.08 -24.62 2.79
CA VAL A 95 3.16 -23.17 2.92
C VAL A 95 3.72 -22.56 1.65
N LEU A 96 2.95 -21.70 0.99
CA LEU A 96 3.42 -20.87 -0.11
C LEU A 96 4.29 -19.75 0.44
N LEU A 97 5.47 -19.60 -0.14
CA LEU A 97 6.38 -18.48 0.05
C LEU A 97 6.62 -17.82 -1.31
N ALA A 98 6.50 -16.50 -1.38
CA ALA A 98 6.88 -15.74 -2.56
C ALA A 98 7.37 -14.35 -2.20
N ILE A 99 8.32 -13.85 -3.00
CA ILE A 99 8.77 -12.47 -3.00
C ILE A 99 8.99 -12.06 -4.45
N GLY A 100 8.67 -10.82 -4.78
CA GLY A 100 8.92 -10.29 -6.10
C GLY A 100 9.04 -8.78 -6.09
N ASP A 101 9.55 -8.26 -7.20
CA ASP A 101 9.74 -6.82 -7.43
C ASP A 101 9.44 -6.51 -8.89
N VAL A 102 8.58 -5.52 -9.13
CA VAL A 102 8.26 -4.98 -10.45
C VAL A 102 9.14 -3.78 -10.74
N ALA A 103 9.86 -3.86 -11.86
CA ALA A 103 10.75 -2.78 -12.28
C ALA A 103 9.99 -1.47 -12.48
N GLY A 104 10.64 -0.37 -12.11
CA GLY A 104 10.09 0.98 -12.18
C GLY A 104 9.61 1.48 -10.82
N HIS A 105 8.80 2.54 -10.85
CA HIS A 105 8.34 3.20 -9.63
C HIS A 105 6.98 3.88 -9.82
N GLY A 106 6.32 4.19 -8.70
CA GLY A 106 5.04 4.89 -8.70
C GLY A 106 3.85 4.00 -9.06
N LEU A 107 2.76 4.61 -9.52
CA LEU A 107 1.47 3.93 -9.66
C LEU A 107 1.48 2.80 -10.70
N ALA A 108 2.26 2.92 -11.78
CA ALA A 108 2.39 1.87 -12.79
C ALA A 108 3.02 0.60 -12.19
N ALA A 109 4.18 0.73 -11.52
CA ALA A 109 4.83 -0.38 -10.82
C ALA A 109 3.93 -0.99 -9.73
N ALA A 110 3.19 -0.15 -8.99
CA ALA A 110 2.21 -0.59 -8.00
C ALA A 110 1.08 -1.45 -8.62
N ALA A 111 0.56 -1.03 -9.78
CA ALA A 111 -0.47 -1.77 -10.50
C ALA A 111 0.06 -3.10 -11.06
N GLY A 112 1.27 -3.10 -11.63
CA GLY A 112 1.97 -4.31 -12.05
C GLY A 112 2.19 -5.28 -10.89
N MET A 113 2.63 -4.76 -9.74
CA MET A 113 2.80 -5.53 -8.51
C MET A 113 1.49 -6.18 -8.07
N ALA A 114 0.41 -5.41 -7.95
CA ALA A 114 -0.88 -5.92 -7.51
C ALA A 114 -1.39 -7.04 -8.44
N ARG A 115 -1.21 -6.86 -9.75
CA ARG A 115 -1.54 -7.85 -10.78
C ARG A 115 -0.75 -9.15 -10.59
N LEU A 116 0.57 -9.07 -10.49
CA LEU A 116 1.42 -10.26 -10.36
C LEU A 116 1.23 -10.99 -9.03
N ARG A 117 1.12 -10.23 -7.94
CA ARG A 117 0.82 -10.79 -6.62
C ARG A 117 -0.52 -11.53 -6.62
N GLY A 118 -1.57 -10.89 -7.15
CA GLY A 118 -2.90 -11.49 -7.25
C GLY A 118 -2.92 -12.72 -8.15
N ALA A 119 -2.26 -12.66 -9.31
CA ALA A 119 -2.14 -13.79 -10.22
C ALA A 119 -1.41 -14.97 -9.55
N LEU A 120 -0.27 -14.74 -8.88
CA LEU A 120 0.44 -15.81 -8.19
C LEU A 120 -0.39 -16.41 -7.06
N ALA A 121 -1.03 -15.57 -6.25
CA ALA A 121 -1.90 -16.01 -5.17
C ALA A 121 -3.01 -16.93 -5.69
N GLY A 122 -3.67 -16.57 -6.80
CA GLY A 122 -4.70 -17.39 -7.42
C GLY A 122 -4.15 -18.67 -8.07
N LEU A 123 -3.06 -18.57 -8.83
CA LEU A 123 -2.43 -19.72 -9.48
C LEU A 123 -1.91 -20.74 -8.47
N ALA A 124 -1.50 -20.32 -7.28
CA ALA A 124 -1.02 -21.22 -6.24
C ALA A 124 -2.10 -22.21 -5.76
N PHE A 125 -3.40 -21.87 -5.85
CA PHE A 125 -4.49 -22.79 -5.54
C PHE A 125 -4.61 -23.96 -6.51
N THR A 126 -3.96 -23.90 -7.68
CA THR A 126 -3.90 -25.04 -8.61
C THR A 126 -3.02 -26.19 -8.10
N GLY A 127 -2.15 -25.94 -7.11
CA GLY A 127 -1.15 -26.91 -6.65
C GLY A 127 -0.04 -27.18 -7.66
N ALA A 128 0.07 -26.40 -8.74
CA ALA A 128 1.13 -26.55 -9.73
C ALA A 128 2.52 -26.28 -9.11
N PRO A 129 3.59 -26.94 -9.59
CA PRO A 129 4.93 -26.75 -9.05
C PRO A 129 5.44 -25.32 -9.28
N PRO A 130 6.34 -24.80 -8.43
CA PRO A 130 6.78 -23.40 -8.47
C PRO A 130 7.30 -22.93 -9.84
N GLY A 131 8.06 -23.77 -10.55
CA GLY A 131 8.55 -23.44 -11.88
C GLY A 131 7.43 -23.19 -12.90
N ARG A 132 6.31 -23.91 -12.77
CA ARG A 132 5.13 -23.72 -13.62
C ARG A 132 4.41 -22.42 -13.29
N LEU A 133 4.31 -22.06 -12.01
CA LEU A 133 3.75 -20.78 -11.57
C LEU A 133 4.55 -19.61 -12.16
N VAL A 134 5.88 -19.67 -12.10
CA VAL A 134 6.78 -18.67 -12.70
C VAL A 134 6.59 -18.58 -14.21
N GLY A 135 6.45 -19.73 -14.90
CA GLY A 135 6.15 -19.77 -16.33
C GLY A 135 4.84 -19.05 -16.68
N TRP A 136 3.76 -19.31 -15.94
CA TRP A 136 2.48 -18.63 -16.15
C TRP A 136 2.52 -17.14 -15.82
N LEU A 137 3.28 -16.73 -14.79
CA LEU A 137 3.51 -15.30 -14.53
C LEU A 137 4.24 -14.63 -15.71
N ASN A 138 5.25 -15.29 -16.28
CA ASN A 138 5.94 -14.78 -17.46
C ASN A 138 4.98 -14.64 -18.65
N ASP A 139 4.13 -15.63 -18.90
CA ASP A 139 3.14 -15.55 -19.98
C ASP A 139 2.13 -14.42 -19.74
N LEU A 140 1.68 -14.23 -18.51
CA LEU A 140 0.80 -13.12 -18.14
C LEU A 140 1.46 -11.77 -18.41
N VAL A 141 2.72 -11.57 -17.99
CA VAL A 141 3.47 -10.34 -18.27
C VAL A 141 3.56 -10.10 -19.77
N ARG A 142 3.98 -11.11 -20.54
CA ARG A 142 4.18 -11.00 -21.99
C ARG A 142 2.92 -10.62 -22.76
N HIS A 143 1.74 -11.08 -22.34
CA HIS A 143 0.50 -10.87 -23.09
C HIS A 143 -0.39 -9.76 -22.54
N VAL A 144 -0.34 -9.49 -21.23
CA VAL A 144 -1.29 -8.58 -20.55
C VAL A 144 -0.60 -7.31 -20.03
N ALA A 145 0.73 -7.35 -19.87
CA ALA A 145 1.49 -6.26 -19.26
C ALA A 145 2.91 -6.12 -19.86
N PRO A 146 3.07 -6.09 -21.20
CA PRO A 146 4.38 -6.13 -21.85
C PRO A 146 5.29 -4.95 -21.49
N GLU A 147 4.72 -3.85 -20.99
CA GLU A 147 5.44 -2.69 -20.47
C GLU A 147 6.10 -2.92 -19.10
N HIS A 148 5.74 -4.00 -18.40
CA HIS A 148 6.28 -4.35 -17.09
C HIS A 148 7.31 -5.47 -17.20
N THR A 149 8.33 -5.41 -16.34
CA THR A 149 9.21 -6.54 -16.06
C THR A 149 9.25 -6.74 -14.56
N ALA A 150 9.45 -7.98 -14.13
CA ALA A 150 9.46 -8.32 -12.72
C ALA A 150 10.48 -9.41 -12.42
N SER A 151 11.02 -9.36 -11.21
CA SER A 151 11.73 -10.46 -10.60
C SER A 151 10.81 -11.20 -9.63
N VAL A 152 10.93 -12.51 -9.53
CA VAL A 152 10.18 -13.31 -8.56
C VAL A 152 10.98 -14.51 -8.04
N MET A 153 10.83 -14.81 -6.76
CA MET A 153 11.13 -16.11 -6.15
C MET A 153 9.82 -16.63 -5.56
N THR A 154 9.49 -17.90 -5.82
CA THR A 154 8.37 -18.56 -5.17
C THR A 154 8.66 -20.02 -4.90
N GLY A 155 8.06 -20.56 -3.85
CA GLY A 155 8.20 -21.95 -3.47
C GLY A 155 7.14 -22.42 -2.50
N TYR A 156 7.10 -23.73 -2.33
CA TYR A 156 6.30 -24.41 -1.31
C TYR A 156 7.21 -25.05 -0.29
N PHE A 157 6.95 -24.74 0.97
CA PHE A 157 7.52 -25.44 2.10
C PHE A 157 6.54 -26.52 2.58
N ASP A 158 7.00 -27.76 2.61
CA ASP A 158 6.26 -28.88 3.19
C ASP A 158 6.61 -29.00 4.69
N PRO A 159 5.64 -28.79 5.61
CA PRO A 159 5.90 -28.85 7.04
C PRO A 159 6.23 -30.26 7.56
N ALA A 160 5.76 -31.30 6.88
CA ALA A 160 5.98 -32.69 7.28
C ALA A 160 7.41 -33.13 6.95
N THR A 161 7.87 -32.85 5.73
CA THR A 161 9.22 -33.23 5.27
C THR A 161 10.28 -32.16 5.55
N ARG A 162 9.87 -30.93 5.86
CA ARG A 162 10.73 -29.74 5.99
C ARG A 162 11.53 -29.42 4.73
N ILE A 163 10.97 -29.77 3.56
CA ILE A 163 11.58 -29.51 2.26
C ILE A 163 10.96 -28.24 1.66
N LEU A 164 11.83 -27.33 1.19
CA LEU A 164 11.44 -26.19 0.37
C LEU A 164 11.68 -26.51 -1.10
N THR A 165 10.61 -26.64 -1.88
CA THR A 165 10.68 -26.69 -3.35
C THR A 165 10.43 -25.29 -3.88
N TRP A 166 11.30 -24.75 -4.72
CA TRP A 166 11.21 -23.35 -5.14
C TRP A 166 11.73 -23.14 -6.57
N ALA A 167 11.35 -22.02 -7.15
CA ALA A 167 11.80 -21.53 -8.44
C ALA A 167 12.04 -20.01 -8.35
N GLN A 168 12.84 -19.49 -9.27
CA GLN A 168 13.11 -18.06 -9.38
C GLN A 168 13.13 -17.61 -10.84
N ALA A 169 12.84 -16.34 -11.06
CA ALA A 169 13.11 -15.63 -12.30
C ALA A 169 13.66 -14.25 -11.96
N GLY A 170 14.98 -14.07 -12.12
CA GLY A 170 15.69 -12.80 -11.93
C GLY A 170 15.81 -12.29 -10.50
N HIS A 171 15.07 -12.84 -9.52
CA HIS A 171 15.13 -12.39 -8.13
C HIS A 171 16.37 -12.95 -7.43
N PRO A 172 17.00 -12.22 -6.49
CA PRO A 172 18.11 -12.76 -5.73
C PRO A 172 17.75 -14.09 -5.04
N PRO A 173 18.69 -15.06 -4.98
CA PRO A 173 18.43 -16.33 -4.33
C PRO A 173 18.19 -16.14 -2.83
N PRO A 174 17.31 -16.94 -2.21
CA PRO A 174 17.09 -16.87 -0.77
C PRO A 174 18.38 -17.15 0.00
N VAL A 175 18.53 -16.52 1.16
CA VAL A 175 19.69 -16.72 2.04
C VAL A 175 19.33 -17.71 3.14
N LEU A 176 20.09 -18.81 3.23
CA LEU A 176 20.02 -19.75 4.34
C LEU A 176 20.98 -19.29 5.43
N VAL A 177 20.44 -18.99 6.61
CA VAL A 177 21.21 -18.76 7.83
C VAL A 177 21.15 -20.01 8.70
N ARG A 178 22.30 -20.63 8.99
CA ARG A 178 22.37 -21.83 9.83
C ARG A 178 23.71 -21.88 10.57
N HIS A 179 23.68 -22.17 11.86
CA HIS A 179 24.87 -22.27 12.73
C HIS A 179 25.81 -21.04 12.63
N GLY A 180 25.25 -19.84 12.55
CA GLY A 180 26.01 -18.59 12.44
C GLY A 180 26.53 -18.25 11.04
N TRP A 181 26.28 -19.09 10.04
CA TRP A 181 26.70 -18.86 8.65
C TRP A 181 25.51 -18.48 7.78
N ALA A 182 25.72 -17.47 6.92
CA ALA A 182 24.77 -17.06 5.89
C ALA A 182 25.32 -17.43 4.52
N ARG A 183 24.51 -18.10 3.70
CA ARG A 183 24.84 -18.39 2.30
C ARG A 183 23.61 -18.30 1.40
N PRO A 184 23.74 -17.83 0.15
CA PRO A 184 22.65 -17.97 -0.81
C PRO A 184 22.37 -19.46 -1.06
N LEU A 185 21.10 -19.78 -1.32
CA LEU A 185 20.74 -21.08 -1.88
C LEU A 185 21.28 -21.17 -3.32
N PRO A 186 21.74 -22.35 -3.78
CA PRO A 186 22.07 -22.57 -5.18
C PRO A 186 20.87 -22.21 -6.06
N GLN A 187 21.11 -21.56 -7.21
CA GLN A 187 20.03 -21.27 -8.14
C GLN A 187 19.43 -22.60 -8.66
N PRO A 188 18.09 -22.70 -8.75
CA PRO A 188 17.38 -23.91 -9.15
C PRO A 188 17.42 -24.15 -10.66
#